data_AF-A0A1I7X379-F1
#
_entry.id   AF-A0A1I7X379-F1
#
_cell.length_a   1.000
_cell.length_b   1.000
_cell.length_c   1.000
_cell.angle_alpha   90.00
_cell.angle_beta   90.00
_cell.angle_gamma   90.00
#
_symmetry.space_group_name_H-M   'P 1'
#
loop_
_entity.id
_entity.type
_entity.pdbx_description
1 polymer ?
#
loop_
_entity_poly.entity_id
_entity_poly.type
_entity_poly.pdbx_seq_one_letter_code
_entity_poly.pdbx_strand_id
1 'polypeptide(L)'
;MCENCTENAWNYHPLMGCNLCECSDIGSIDGKCDTNTGQVRCRKEYVGLKCDRCTHGFFNFPKCEPCDCVGTVVRNFLIIATYFFSKFKLKFHISY
;
A
#
# COMPACT_ATOMS: atom_id res chain seq x y z
N MET A 1 13.71 -29.21 -17.64
CA MET A 1 13.32 -27.80 -17.81
C MET A 1 13.00 -27.25 -16.42
N CYS A 2 13.86 -26.43 -15.82
CA CYS A 2 13.66 -25.84 -14.49
C CYS A 2 13.37 -24.34 -14.62
N GLU A 3 12.43 -23.99 -15.50
CA GLU A 3 12.08 -22.60 -15.83
C GLU A 3 10.99 -22.02 -14.92
N ASN A 4 10.49 -22.83 -14.00
CA ASN A 4 9.47 -22.43 -13.03
C ASN A 4 10.02 -22.55 -11.62
N CYS A 5 9.63 -21.60 -10.78
CA CYS A 5 9.90 -21.65 -9.35
C CYS A 5 9.01 -22.68 -8.66
N THR A 6 9.56 -23.32 -7.62
CA THR A 6 8.79 -24.18 -6.72
C THR A 6 7.80 -23.35 -5.90
N GLU A 7 6.93 -24.01 -5.15
CA GLU A 7 6.05 -23.34 -4.19
C GLU A 7 6.88 -22.44 -3.26
N ASN A 8 6.34 -21.25 -2.95
CA ASN A 8 6.96 -20.24 -2.10
C ASN A 8 8.28 -19.65 -2.64
N ALA A 9 8.44 -19.61 -3.96
CA ALA A 9 9.50 -18.87 -4.65
C ALA A 9 8.96 -18.17 -5.91
N TRP A 10 9.62 -17.09 -6.34
CA TRP A 10 9.17 -16.21 -7.44
C TRP A 10 10.35 -15.64 -8.22
N ASN A 11 10.07 -14.99 -9.38
CA ASN A 11 11.06 -14.29 -10.21
C ASN A 11 12.26 -15.17 -10.61
N TYR A 12 12.00 -16.13 -11.52
CA TYR A 12 13.02 -16.99 -12.09
C TYR A 12 14.03 -16.20 -12.93
N HIS A 13 15.31 -16.45 -12.66
CA HIS A 13 16.44 -15.92 -13.43
C HIS A 13 17.41 -17.05 -13.82
N PRO A 14 17.81 -17.19 -15.09
CA PRO A 14 18.65 -18.32 -15.55
C PRO A 14 19.98 -18.48 -14.82
N LEU A 15 20.56 -17.38 -14.31
CA LEU A 15 21.84 -17.41 -13.57
C LEU A 15 21.67 -17.43 -12.04
N MET A 16 20.56 -16.89 -11.53
CA MET A 16 20.37 -16.67 -10.07
C MET A 16 19.34 -17.63 -9.47
N GLY A 17 18.60 -18.38 -10.30
CA GLY A 17 17.48 -19.21 -9.86
C GLY A 17 16.27 -18.36 -9.48
N CYS A 18 15.52 -18.82 -8.49
CA CYS A 18 14.33 -18.15 -7.99
C CYS A 18 14.59 -17.43 -6.68
N ASN A 19 13.87 -16.33 -6.46
CA ASN A 19 13.85 -15.63 -5.18
C ASN A 19 12.88 -16.32 -4.22
N LEU A 20 13.31 -16.54 -2.98
CA LEU A 20 12.42 -17.08 -1.94
C LEU A 20 11.39 -16.02 -1.54
N CYS A 21 10.16 -16.46 -1.23
CA CYS A 21 9.18 -15.59 -0.60
C CYS A 21 9.62 -15.32 0.85
N GLU A 22 9.84 -14.06 1.19
CA GLU A 22 10.13 -13.63 2.56
C GLU A 22 8.86 -13.05 3.20
N CYS A 23 7.88 -13.90 3.46
CA CYS A 23 6.60 -13.49 4.05
C CYS A 23 6.78 -13.09 5.53
N SER A 24 6.19 -11.97 5.95
CA SER A 24 6.09 -11.61 7.36
C SER A 24 5.15 -12.58 8.08
N ASP A 25 5.64 -13.27 9.13
CA ASP A 25 4.83 -14.19 9.94
C ASP A 25 3.63 -13.51 10.61
N ILE A 26 3.77 -12.20 10.87
CA ILE A 26 2.76 -11.40 11.57
C ILE A 26 1.80 -10.76 10.56
N GLY A 27 2.34 -10.22 9.46
CA GLY A 27 1.57 -9.47 8.46
C GLY A 27 0.93 -10.32 7.37
N SER A 28 1.41 -11.55 7.15
CA SER A 28 0.86 -12.48 6.16
C SER A 28 -0.36 -13.23 6.69
N ILE A 29 -1.25 -13.63 5.77
CA ILE A 29 -2.38 -14.50 6.08
C ILE A 29 -1.95 -15.97 6.02
N ASP A 30 -1.29 -16.38 4.93
CA ASP A 30 -1.03 -17.78 4.58
C ASP A 30 0.47 -18.14 4.57
N GLY A 31 1.36 -17.14 4.77
CA GLY A 31 2.81 -17.34 4.70
C GLY A 31 3.34 -17.68 3.31
N LYS A 32 2.52 -17.52 2.26
CA LYS A 32 2.85 -17.81 0.86
C LYS A 32 2.80 -16.55 0.00
N CYS A 33 3.69 -16.48 -0.98
CA CYS A 33 3.63 -15.45 -2.03
C CYS A 33 3.20 -16.04 -3.37
N ASP A 34 2.61 -15.19 -4.22
CA ASP A 34 2.28 -15.55 -5.59
C ASP A 34 3.56 -15.82 -6.40
N THR A 35 3.63 -16.97 -7.08
CA THR A 35 4.85 -17.43 -7.77
C THR A 35 5.23 -16.57 -8.98
N ASN A 36 4.28 -15.80 -9.53
CA ASN A 36 4.52 -14.94 -10.69
C ASN A 36 4.94 -13.53 -10.28
N THR A 37 4.34 -12.99 -9.23
CA THR A 37 4.50 -11.59 -8.81
C THR A 37 5.34 -11.40 -7.55
N GLY A 38 5.50 -12.45 -6.75
CA GLY A 38 6.12 -12.37 -5.42
C GLY A 38 5.22 -11.75 -4.35
N GLN A 39 3.98 -11.38 -4.68
CA GLN A 39 3.10 -10.67 -3.75
C GLN A 39 2.53 -11.61 -2.68
N VAL A 40 2.70 -11.24 -1.42
CA VAL A 40 2.10 -11.93 -0.28
C VAL A 40 0.70 -11.39 0.00
N ARG A 41 -0.23 -12.26 0.41
CA ARG A 41 -1.55 -11.85 0.89
C ARG A 41 -1.43 -11.28 2.30
N CYS A 42 -1.55 -9.96 2.42
CA CYS A 42 -1.41 -9.26 3.69
C CYS A 42 -2.74 -9.21 4.47
N ARG A 43 -2.62 -9.25 5.80
CA ARG A 43 -3.69 -8.83 6.70
C ARG A 43 -4.02 -7.36 6.47
N LYS A 44 -5.24 -6.95 6.81
CA LYS A 44 -5.79 -5.61 6.51
C LYS A 44 -4.90 -4.44 6.96
N GLU A 45 -4.17 -4.61 8.05
CA GLU A 45 -3.34 -3.56 8.69
C GLU A 45 -1.92 -3.48 8.13
N TYR A 46 -1.54 -4.42 7.25
CA TYR A 46 -0.18 -4.58 6.74
C TYR A 46 -0.13 -4.39 5.21
N VAL A 47 1.02 -3.99 4.70
CA VAL A 47 1.26 -3.71 3.29
C VAL A 47 2.71 -4.02 2.90
N GLY A 48 2.98 -4.07 1.60
CA GLY A 48 4.29 -4.36 1.03
C GLY A 48 4.31 -5.73 0.35
N LEU A 49 5.40 -6.01 -0.37
CA LEU A 49 5.58 -7.31 -1.04
C LEU A 49 5.58 -8.45 0.00
N LYS A 50 6.13 -8.18 1.18
CA LYS A 50 6.36 -9.11 2.28
C LYS A 50 5.39 -8.93 3.45
N CYS A 51 4.46 -7.97 3.38
CA CYS A 51 3.60 -7.56 4.50
C CYS A 51 4.38 -7.12 5.75
N ASP A 52 5.48 -6.42 5.52
CA ASP A 52 6.50 -6.01 6.50
C ASP A 52 6.36 -4.54 6.93
N ARG A 53 5.26 -3.88 6.53
CA ARG A 53 4.98 -2.48 6.85
C ARG A 53 3.51 -2.30 7.20
N CYS A 54 3.20 -1.28 7.98
CA CYS A 54 1.81 -0.91 8.26
C CYS A 54 1.19 -0.18 7.07
N THR A 55 -0.09 -0.45 6.82
CA THR A 55 -0.89 0.24 5.81
C THR A 55 -1.18 1.68 6.24
N HIS A 56 -1.69 2.50 5.32
CA HIS A 56 -2.05 3.88 5.62
C HIS A 56 -3.12 3.95 6.72
N GLY A 57 -2.89 4.80 7.72
CA GLY A 57 -3.74 4.91 8.91
C GLY A 57 -3.37 3.95 10.04
N PHE A 58 -2.28 3.19 9.90
CA PHE A 58 -1.70 2.37 10.97
C PHE A 58 -0.20 2.69 11.13
N PHE A 59 0.34 2.51 12.33
CA PHE A 59 1.75 2.74 12.67
C PHE A 59 2.25 1.71 13.68
N ASN A 60 3.53 1.74 14.06
CA ASN A 60 4.13 0.88 15.11
C ASN A 60 4.36 -0.61 14.75
N PHE A 61 4.87 -0.91 13.54
CA PHE A 61 5.29 -2.27 13.19
C PHE A 61 6.25 -2.87 14.25
N PRO A 62 6.07 -4.12 14.71
CA PRO A 62 5.22 -5.17 14.14
C PRO A 62 3.77 -5.21 14.64
N LYS A 63 3.37 -4.34 15.58
CA LYS A 63 1.98 -4.22 16.02
C LYS A 63 1.35 -3.01 15.37
N CYS A 64 0.80 -3.18 14.17
CA CYS A 64 0.18 -2.08 13.45
C CYS A 64 -1.05 -1.55 14.22
N GLU A 65 -0.88 -0.44 14.92
CA GLU A 65 -1.90 0.25 15.69
C GLU A 65 -2.54 1.35 14.84
N PRO A 66 -3.87 1.55 14.92
CA PRO A 66 -4.51 2.62 14.17
C PRO A 66 -3.96 3.96 14.62
N CYS A 67 -3.57 4.81 13.67
CA CYS A 67 -3.13 6.15 13.99
C CYS A 67 -4.28 6.90 14.67
N ASP A 68 -4.01 7.52 15.81
CA ASP A 68 -4.89 8.55 16.40
C ASP A 68 -4.70 9.87 15.65
N CYS A 69 -4.81 9.79 14.32
CA CYS A 69 -4.91 10.96 13.49
C CYS A 69 -6.33 11.50 13.74
N VAL A 70 -6.45 12.57 14.52
CA VAL A 70 -7.62 13.46 14.47
C VAL A 70 -7.62 14.12 13.09
N GLY A 71 -7.93 13.32 12.08
CA GLY A 71 -8.04 13.72 10.71
C GLY A 71 -9.35 14.48 10.60
N THR A 72 -9.27 15.79 10.75
CA THR A 72 -10.21 16.75 10.14
C THR A 72 -10.10 16.63 8.62
N VAL A 73 -10.32 15.42 8.07
CA VAL A 73 -10.66 15.24 6.67
C VAL A 73 -12.08 15.77 6.59
N VAL A 74 -12.20 17.00 6.12
CA VAL A 74 -13.46 17.67 5.78
C VAL A 74 -14.28 16.81 4.82
N ARG A 75 -14.95 15.79 5.36
CA ARG A 75 -16.09 15.11 4.74
C ARG A 75 -17.38 15.83 5.12
N ASN A 76 -17.37 17.15 4.99
CA ASN A 76 -18.58 17.89 4.74
C ASN A 76 -18.48 18.33 3.28
N PHE A 77 -19.18 17.61 2.40
CA PHE A 77 -19.35 17.96 0.99
C PHE A 77 -19.78 19.42 0.79
N LEU A 78 -20.38 20.05 1.81
CA LEU A 78 -20.79 21.45 1.85
C LEU A 78 -19.63 22.47 2.01
N ILE A 79 -18.52 22.11 2.68
CA ILE A 79 -17.45 23.07 2.99
C ILE A 79 -16.48 23.24 1.80
N ILE A 80 -16.22 22.18 1.03
CA ILE A 80 -15.34 22.27 -0.14
C ILE A 80 -15.94 23.20 -1.21
N ALA A 81 -17.27 23.21 -1.36
CA ALA A 81 -17.96 24.12 -2.28
C ALA A 81 -17.72 25.61 -1.92
N THR A 82 -17.65 25.97 -0.64
CA THR A 82 -17.41 27.37 -0.24
C THR A 82 -15.92 27.73 -0.27
N TYR A 83 -15.04 26.79 0.11
CA TYR A 83 -13.60 27.03 0.16
C TYR A 83 -12.93 27.07 -1.22
N PHE A 84 -13.39 26.24 -2.17
CA PHE A 84 -12.87 26.24 -3.55
C PHE A 84 -13.38 27.46 -4.34
N PHE A 85 -14.65 27.88 -4.16
CA PHE A 85 -15.19 29.09 -4.79
C PHE A 85 -14.53 30.38 -4.28
N SER A 86 -14.12 30.44 -3.01
CA SER A 86 -13.46 31.62 -2.45
C SER A 86 -12.04 31.84 -3.04
N LYS A 87 -11.27 30.77 -3.27
CA LYS A 87 -9.90 30.89 -3.81
C LYS A 87 -9.79 30.96 -5.34
N PHE A 88 -10.81 30.55 -6.10
CA PHE A 88 -10.76 30.58 -7.57
C PHE A 88 -11.34 31.87 -8.19
N LYS A 89 -11.98 32.75 -7.40
CA LYS A 89 -12.61 33.99 -7.88
C LYS A 89 -11.67 35.21 -7.96
N LEU A 90 -10.35 35.01 -8.01
CA LEU A 90 -9.38 36.12 -8.00
C LEU A 90 -8.18 35.96 -8.94
N LYS A 91 -8.34 35.25 -10.06
CA LYS A 91 -7.33 35.29 -11.14
C LYS A 91 -7.87 34.97 -12.54
N PHE A 92 -9.00 35.58 -12.89
CA PHE A 92 -9.36 35.83 -14.29
C PHE A 92 -10.01 37.21 -14.37
N HIS A 93 -9.18 38.24 -14.27
CA HIS A 93 -9.56 39.55 -14.78
C HIS A 93 -9.13 39.58 -16.24
N ILE A 94 -10.13 39.66 -17.11
CA ILE A 94 -9.98 39.94 -18.53
C ILE A 94 -9.10 41.19 -18.69
N SER A 95 -8.09 41.11 -19.54
CA SER A 95 -7.56 42.26 -20.25
C SER A 95 -7.59 41.89 -21.73
N TYR A 96 -8.19 42.81 -22.49
CA TYR A 96 -8.47 42.85 -23.92
C TYR A 96 -7.56 42.02 -24.83
#